data_AF-A0AAV9KPK8-F1
#
_entry.id   AF-A0AAV9KPK8-F1
#
_cell.length_a   1.000
_cell.length_b   1.000
_cell.length_c   1.000
_cell.angle_alpha   90.00
_cell.angle_beta   90.00
_cell.angle_gamma   90.00
#
_symmetry.space_group_name_H-M   'P 1'
#
loop_
_entity.id
_entity.type
_entity.pdbx_description
1 polymer ?
#
loop_
_entity_poly.entity_id
_entity_poly.type
_entity_poly.pdbx_seq_one_letter_code
_entity_poly.pdbx_strand_id
1 'polypeptide(L)'
;MVTTPYGYGIWRSIRNLWPLFLSRIKFQVGNGMKVSFWEDRWIAQRTLKQLFPDLYTLSLQQNATMAEMWTGQGWNLHLRRNLNDWEMGT
;
A
#
# COMPACT_ATOMS: atom_id res chain seq x y z
N MET A 1 -37.22 -30.34 11.79
CA MET A 1 -35.75 -30.16 11.72
C MET A 1 -35.49 -28.79 11.10
N VAL A 2 -35.05 -27.81 11.89
CA VAL A 2 -34.63 -26.49 11.37
C VAL A 2 -33.12 -26.45 11.46
N THR A 3 -32.44 -26.65 10.33
CA THR A 3 -30.99 -26.44 10.20
C THR A 3 -30.77 -25.09 9.49
N THR A 4 -31.12 -24.00 10.14
CA THR A 4 -30.63 -22.69 9.70
C THR A 4 -29.14 -22.60 10.07
N PRO A 5 -28.21 -22.38 9.12
CA PRO A 5 -26.80 -22.25 9.43
C PRO A 5 -26.57 -20.86 10.05
N TYR A 6 -26.61 -20.81 11.39
CA TYR A 6 -26.48 -19.62 12.26
C TYR A 6 -25.07 -18.95 12.23
N GLY A 7 -24.37 -18.94 11.09
CA GLY A 7 -23.01 -18.41 10.99
C GLY A 7 -22.79 -17.35 9.91
N TYR A 8 -23.56 -17.38 8.81
CA TYR A 8 -23.28 -16.53 7.64
C TYR A 8 -23.67 -15.06 7.84
N GLY A 9 -24.67 -14.76 8.67
CA GLY A 9 -25.16 -13.40 8.89
C GLY A 9 -24.16 -12.49 9.58
N ILE A 10 -23.50 -12.98 10.64
CA ILE A 10 -22.54 -12.20 11.43
C ILE A 10 -21.31 -11.85 10.60
N TRP A 11 -20.69 -12.84 9.95
CA TRP A 11 -19.51 -12.61 9.11
C TRP A 11 -19.79 -11.72 7.90
N ARG A 12 -21.00 -11.83 7.32
CA ARG A 12 -21.43 -10.92 6.25
C ARG A 12 -21.58 -9.49 6.74
N SER A 13 -22.17 -9.29 7.91
CA SER A 13 -22.28 -7.97 8.55
C SER A 13 -20.91 -7.36 8.88
N ILE A 14 -19.99 -8.16 9.44
CA ILE A 14 -18.61 -7.71 9.72
C ILE A 14 -17.91 -7.30 8.41
N ARG A 15 -18.02 -8.13 7.35
CA ARG A 15 -17.44 -7.82 6.04
C ARG A 15 -18.00 -6.54 5.44
N ASN A 16 -19.30 -6.29 5.60
CA ASN A 16 -19.95 -5.06 5.10
C ASN A 16 -19.48 -3.81 5.86
N LEU A 17 -19.07 -3.94 7.13
CA LEU A 17 -18.51 -2.84 7.92
C LEU A 17 -17.03 -2.59 7.65
N TRP A 18 -16.35 -3.47 6.89
CA TRP A 18 -14.92 -3.38 6.62
C TRP A 18 -14.48 -2.04 5.99
N PRO A 19 -15.17 -1.48 4.98
CA PRO A 19 -14.78 -0.17 4.42
C PRO A 19 -14.89 0.96 5.45
N LEU A 20 -15.93 0.95 6.29
CA LEU A 20 -16.11 1.92 7.36
C LEU A 20 -14.98 1.79 8.40
N PHE A 21 -14.64 0.56 8.79
CA PHE A 21 -13.53 0.29 9.70
C PHE A 21 -12.21 0.83 9.13
N LEU A 22 -11.88 0.48 7.88
CA LEU A 22 -10.68 0.95 7.20
C LEU A 22 -10.62 2.49 7.08
N SER A 23 -11.77 3.17 6.93
CA SER A 23 -11.82 4.64 6.88
C SER A 23 -11.52 5.33 8.22
N ARG A 24 -11.59 4.59 9.33
CA ARG A 24 -11.47 5.13 10.70
C ARG A 24 -10.17 4.74 11.41
N ILE A 25 -9.35 3.88 10.81
CA ILE A 25 -8.06 3.47 11.36
C ILE A 25 -6.91 4.22 10.70
N LYS A 26 -5.82 4.42 11.46
CA LYS A 26 -4.56 4.95 10.94
C LYS A 26 -3.51 3.86 11.04
N PHE A 27 -2.75 3.67 9.96
CA PHE A 27 -1.60 2.78 9.95
C PHE A 27 -0.35 3.61 10.23
N GLN A 28 0.46 3.15 11.19
CA GLN A 28 1.79 3.69 11.41
C GLN A 28 2.79 2.63 10.98
N VAL A 29 3.66 2.97 10.04
CA VAL A 29 4.79 2.11 9.67
C VAL A 29 5.77 2.14 10.84
N GLY A 30 6.10 0.96 11.38
CA GLY A 30 7.14 0.80 12.39
C GLY A 30 8.54 0.90 11.76
N ASN A 31 9.36 -0.12 11.97
CA ASN A 31 10.71 -0.17 11.37
C ASN A 31 10.73 -0.44 9.85
N GLY A 32 9.57 -0.58 9.20
CA GLY A 32 9.46 -0.70 7.74
C GLY A 32 9.98 -2.00 7.10
N MET A 33 10.66 -2.88 7.85
CA MET A 33 11.35 -4.07 7.29
C MET A 33 10.41 -5.12 6.69
N LYS A 34 9.12 -5.06 7.04
CA LYS A 34 8.08 -5.99 6.55
C LYS A 34 7.06 -5.32 5.63
N VAL A 35 7.28 -4.05 5.30
CA VAL A 35 6.36 -3.27 4.46
C VAL A 35 7.01 -3.09 3.10
N SER A 36 6.47 -3.70 2.06
CA SER A 36 6.91 -3.49 0.68
C SER A 36 6.53 -2.09 0.22
N PHE A 37 7.51 -1.32 -0.25
CA PHE A 37 7.23 0.05 -0.69
C PHE A 37 6.28 0.08 -1.90
N TRP A 38 6.48 -0.80 -2.88
CA TRP A 38 5.71 -0.76 -4.13
C TRP A 38 4.46 -1.62 -4.13
N GLU A 39 4.50 -2.75 -3.43
CA GLU A 39 3.47 -3.79 -3.55
C GLU A 39 2.44 -3.75 -2.41
N ASP A 40 2.75 -3.13 -1.25
CA ASP A 40 1.75 -2.95 -0.20
C ASP A 40 0.78 -1.83 -0.52
N ARG A 41 -0.40 -1.91 0.10
CA ARG A 41 -1.45 -0.90 -0.06
C ARG A 41 -1.15 0.31 0.82
N TRP A 42 -1.14 1.47 0.18
CA TRP A 42 -0.91 2.76 0.81
C TRP A 42 -2.19 3.60 0.75
N ILE A 43 -2.24 4.55 -0.18
CA ILE A 43 -3.31 5.54 -0.31
C ILE A 43 -4.54 4.87 -0.92
N ALA A 44 -5.71 5.14 -0.33
CA ALA A 44 -7.01 4.68 -0.85
C ALA A 44 -7.05 3.16 -1.15
N GLN A 45 -6.34 2.35 -0.36
CA GLN A 45 -6.23 0.90 -0.55
C GLN A 45 -5.58 0.47 -1.89
N ARG A 46 -4.86 1.38 -2.56
CA ARG A 46 -4.07 1.12 -3.77
C ARG A 46 -2.59 1.05 -3.44
N THR A 47 -1.85 0.30 -4.24
CA THR A 47 -0.39 0.21 -4.11
C THR A 47 0.27 1.39 -4.81
N LEU A 48 1.49 1.75 -4.42
CA LEU A 48 2.21 2.84 -5.11
C LEU A 48 2.52 2.48 -6.57
N LYS A 49 2.71 1.19 -6.88
CA LYS A 49 2.84 0.70 -8.26
C LYS A 49 1.61 0.98 -9.11
N GLN A 50 0.41 0.88 -8.53
CA GLN A 50 -0.84 1.18 -9.25
C GLN A 50 -1.06 2.69 -9.44
N LEU A 51 -0.61 3.49 -8.49
CA LEU A 51 -0.76 4.94 -8.53
C LEU A 51 0.30 5.62 -9.41
N PHE A 52 1.51 5.06 -9.44
CA PHE A 52 2.68 5.62 -10.13
C PHE A 52 3.39 4.53 -10.97
N PRO A 53 2.73 3.99 -12.02
CA PRO A 53 3.28 2.89 -12.82
C PRO A 53 4.57 3.25 -13.56
N ASP A 54 4.70 4.51 -14.01
CA ASP A 54 5.89 5.00 -14.69
C ASP A 54 7.09 5.05 -13.73
N LEU A 55 6.89 5.61 -12.53
CA LEU A 55 7.93 5.65 -11.49
C LEU A 55 8.34 4.24 -11.04
N TYR A 56 7.39 3.31 -10.92
CA TYR A 56 7.68 1.90 -10.64
C TYR A 56 8.57 1.28 -11.73
N THR A 57 8.31 1.59 -13.00
CA THR A 57 9.12 1.08 -14.12
C THR A 57 10.54 1.64 -14.12
N LEU A 58 10.70 2.88 -13.68
CA LEU A 58 12.00 3.53 -13.52
C LEU A 58 12.76 3.05 -12.28
N SER A 59 12.06 2.57 -11.25
CA SER A 59 12.68 2.06 -10.03
C SER A 59 13.53 0.81 -10.28
N LEU A 60 14.76 0.81 -9.75
CA LEU A 60 15.62 -0.37 -9.65
C LEU A 60 15.30 -1.20 -8.39
N GLN A 61 14.49 -0.67 -7.49
CA GLN A 61 14.19 -1.21 -6.16
C GLN A 61 12.72 -1.61 -6.04
N GLN A 62 12.18 -2.31 -7.05
CA GLN A 62 10.75 -2.67 -7.11
C GLN A 62 10.29 -3.57 -5.96
N ASN A 63 11.19 -4.39 -5.40
CA ASN A 63 10.88 -5.29 -4.29
C ASN A 63 11.39 -4.76 -2.93
N ALA A 64 11.85 -3.52 -2.87
CA ALA A 64 12.42 -2.96 -1.65
C ALA A 64 11.34 -2.68 -0.58
N THR A 65 11.78 -2.77 0.66
CA THR A 65 11.01 -2.46 1.85
C THR A 65 11.03 -0.97 2.15
N MET A 66 10.07 -0.48 2.94
CA MET A 66 10.05 0.91 3.39
C MET A 66 11.31 1.28 4.18
N ALA A 67 11.92 0.32 4.89
CA ALA A 67 13.17 0.52 5.61
C ALA A 67 14.37 0.82 4.70
N GLU A 68 14.39 0.20 3.51
CA GLU A 68 15.46 0.40 2.52
C GLU A 68 15.26 1.69 1.71
N MET A 69 13.98 2.06 1.48
CA MET A 69 13.59 3.22 0.68
C MET A 69 13.64 4.53 1.45
N TRP A 70 13.46 4.51 2.78
CA TRP A 70 13.51 5.69 3.63
C TRP A 70 14.57 5.52 4.71
N THR A 71 15.69 6.21 4.51
CA THR A 71 16.74 6.31 5.52
C THR A 71 16.44 7.51 6.43
N GLY A 72 17.01 7.55 7.64
CA GLY A 72 16.89 8.73 8.52
C GLY A 72 17.43 10.04 7.92
N GLN A 73 18.10 9.95 6.75
CA GLN A 73 18.66 11.06 5.98
C GLN A 73 17.79 11.44 4.77
N GLY A 74 16.73 10.68 4.47
CA GLY A 74 15.79 10.96 3.39
C GLY A 74 15.49 9.74 2.50
N TRP A 75 14.85 10.02 1.36
CA TRP A 75 14.50 9.04 0.34
C TRP A 75 15.75 8.46 -0.34
N ASN A 76 15.81 7.14 -0.40
CA ASN A 76 16.85 6.37 -1.07
C ASN A 76 16.27 5.69 -2.32
N LEU A 77 15.89 6.49 -3.31
CA LEU A 77 15.29 6.03 -4.57
C LEU A 77 16.35 5.83 -5.65
N HIS A 78 16.56 4.58 -6.08
CA HIS A 78 17.43 4.28 -7.20
C HIS A 78 16.61 4.16 -8.49
N LEU A 79 16.70 5.18 -9.34
CA LEU A 79 16.02 5.22 -10.62
C LEU A 79 16.99 4.91 -11.77
N ARG A 80 16.49 4.25 -12.82
CA ARG A 80 17.24 3.94 -14.06
C ARG A 80 17.74 5.20 -14.77
N ARG A 81 17.02 6.31 -14.61
CA ARG A 81 17.34 7.65 -15.10
C ARG A 81 16.68 8.68 -14.19
N ASN A 82 17.11 9.93 -14.28
CA ASN A 82 16.45 11.05 -13.62
C ASN A 82 15.01 11.21 -14.14
N LEU A 83 14.13 11.69 -13.25
CA LEU A 83 12.78 12.09 -13.61
C LEU A 83 12.85 13.35 -14.47
N ASN A 84 12.06 13.39 -15.54
CA ASN A 84 11.88 14.61 -16.31
C ASN A 84 10.89 15.53 -15.59
N ASP A 85 10.97 16.84 -15.85
CA ASP A 85 10.07 17.83 -15.25
C ASP A 85 8.58 17.55 -15.54
N TRP A 86 8.28 16.96 -16.69
CA TRP A 86 6.92 16.58 -17.08
C TRP A 86 6.41 15.29 -16.42
N GLU A 87 7.29 14.49 -15.82
CA GLU A 87 6.93 13.28 -15.04
C GLU A 87 6.63 13.64 -13.57
N MET A 88 6.94 14.87 -13.15
CA MET A 88 6.77 15.38 -11.78
C MET A 88 5.45 16.12 -11.56
N GLY A 89 4.59 16.23 -12.57
CA GLY A 89 3.39 17.07 -12.54
C GLY A 89 2.08 16.34 -12.90
N THR A 90 1.31 15.96 -11.87
CA THR A 90 -0.16 16.13 -11.73
C THR A 90 -0.57 15.81 -10.30
#